data_AF-A0A3C1L2W9-F1
#
_entry.id   AF-A0A3C1L2W9-F1
#
_cell.length_a   1.000
_cell.length_b   1.000
_cell.length_c   1.000
_cell.angle_alpha   90.00
_cell.angle_beta   90.00
_cell.angle_gamma   90.00
#
_symmetry.space_group_name_H-M   'P 1'
#
loop_
_entity.id
_entity.type
_entity.pdbx_description
1 polymer ?
#
loop_
_entity_poly.entity_id
_entity_poly.type
_entity_poly.pdbx_seq_one_letter_code
_entity_poly.pdbx_strand_id
1 'polypeptide(L)'
;MSDTFPRQYARTQRLTLGDPRTITVAADGQRVLFARSRAGDDPVNCLWVLDIATGEERLVADPLHLLDAADDEHLPIEERLRRERMREGAGGITSYATDAASTVAAFALGGHLFVAGLLSGQARELVVDGPVFDPRPDPVATCVAYVCGRTLRIAELDGSSWELAGDEHPDISWGSADFIAAEEMGRYRGYWWSPDGAAIAATRADIGPVQRWYISDPA
;
A
#
# COMPACT_ATOMS: atom_id res chain seq x y z
N MET A 1 -25.85 9.18 26.58
CA MET A 1 -24.77 10.19 26.73
C MET A 1 -24.78 11.06 25.49
N SER A 2 -24.85 12.39 25.62
CA SER A 2 -24.76 13.28 24.44
C SER A 2 -23.36 13.20 23.83
N ASP A 3 -23.29 13.17 22.50
CA ASP A 3 -22.03 13.19 21.77
C ASP A 3 -21.47 14.62 21.81
N THR A 4 -20.43 14.84 22.60
CA THR A 4 -19.84 16.18 22.78
C THR A 4 -18.90 16.49 21.61
N PHE A 5 -18.76 17.77 21.28
CA PHE A 5 -17.86 18.21 20.21
C PHE A 5 -16.44 17.61 20.31
N PRO A 6 -15.75 17.59 21.48
CA PRO A 6 -14.42 16.97 21.57
C PRO A 6 -14.40 15.47 21.26
N ARG A 7 -15.46 14.74 21.65
CA ARG A 7 -15.57 13.29 21.37
C ARG A 7 -15.81 13.04 19.89
N GLN A 8 -16.71 13.81 19.27
CA GLN A 8 -16.97 13.76 17.84
C GLN A 8 -15.71 14.13 17.04
N TYR A 9 -15.03 15.23 17.41
CA TYR A 9 -13.82 15.68 16.73
C TYR A 9 -12.66 14.67 16.83
N ALA A 10 -12.52 13.99 17.97
CA ALA A 10 -11.52 12.93 18.13
C ALA A 10 -11.87 11.67 17.33
N ARG A 11 -13.12 11.16 17.42
CA ARG A 11 -13.54 9.93 16.74
C ARG A 11 -13.48 10.04 15.21
N THR A 12 -13.80 11.22 14.68
CA THR A 12 -13.82 11.50 13.24
C THR A 12 -12.48 11.99 12.69
N GLN A 13 -11.43 11.96 13.51
CA GLN A 13 -10.10 12.51 13.20
C GLN A 13 -10.18 13.91 12.57
N ARG A 14 -10.72 14.86 13.34
CA ARG A 14 -10.94 16.25 12.90
C ARG A 14 -11.96 16.38 11.76
N LEU A 15 -12.96 15.49 11.70
CA LEU A 15 -13.99 15.43 10.65
C LEU A 15 -13.41 15.18 9.24
N THR A 16 -12.31 14.44 9.14
CA THR A 16 -11.65 14.13 7.86
C THR A 16 -11.85 12.69 7.39
N LEU A 17 -12.39 11.82 8.26
CA LEU A 17 -12.79 10.48 7.84
C LEU A 17 -13.96 10.60 6.86
N GLY A 18 -13.95 9.79 5.81
CA GLY A 18 -14.89 9.86 4.71
C GLY A 18 -14.47 10.80 3.58
N ASP A 19 -13.38 11.57 3.71
CA ASP A 19 -12.87 12.37 2.59
C ASP A 19 -12.03 11.49 1.63
N PRO A 20 -12.31 11.52 0.31
CA PRO A 20 -11.46 10.85 -0.68
C PRO A 20 -10.02 11.37 -0.63
N ARG A 21 -9.07 10.44 -0.67
CA ARG A 21 -7.63 10.74 -0.72
C ARG A 21 -6.94 9.83 -1.73
N THR A 22 -5.68 10.17 -2.05
CA THR A 22 -4.87 9.39 -3.01
C THR A 22 -5.64 9.17 -4.31
N ILE A 23 -6.00 10.25 -4.99
CA ILE A 23 -6.88 10.21 -6.16
C ILE A 23 -6.06 9.91 -7.42
N THR A 24 -6.50 8.94 -8.21
CA THR A 24 -5.93 8.62 -9.53
C THR A 24 -7.03 8.66 -10.59
N VAL A 25 -6.82 9.41 -11.66
CA VAL A 25 -7.72 9.41 -12.83
C VAL A 25 -7.14 8.47 -13.86
N ALA A 26 -7.93 7.50 -14.33
CA ALA A 26 -7.51 6.59 -15.39
C ALA A 26 -7.21 7.36 -16.68
N ALA A 27 -6.23 6.92 -17.46
CA ALA A 27 -5.78 7.60 -18.67
C ALA A 27 -6.89 7.72 -19.75
N ASP A 28 -7.84 6.78 -19.74
CA ASP A 28 -9.03 6.78 -20.60
C ASP A 28 -10.12 7.77 -20.14
N GLY A 29 -9.97 8.37 -18.96
CA GLY A 29 -10.93 9.29 -18.35
C GLY A 29 -12.24 8.63 -17.88
N GLN A 30 -12.33 7.30 -17.91
CA GLN A 30 -13.59 6.60 -17.61
C GLN A 30 -13.77 6.30 -16.13
N ARG A 31 -12.67 6.30 -15.35
CA ARG A 31 -12.67 5.87 -13.95
C ARG A 31 -11.80 6.77 -13.09
N VAL A 32 -12.23 6.98 -11.84
CA VAL A 32 -11.44 7.65 -10.80
C VAL A 32 -11.29 6.73 -9.61
N LEU A 33 -10.06 6.49 -9.19
CA LEU A 33 -9.72 5.67 -8.04
C LEU A 33 -9.40 6.57 -6.86
N PHE A 34 -9.76 6.13 -5.66
CA PHE A 34 -9.42 6.84 -4.43
C PHE A 34 -9.49 5.92 -3.21
N ALA A 35 -8.72 6.27 -2.19
CA ALA A 35 -8.86 5.67 -0.86
C ALA A 35 -9.84 6.51 -0.03
N ARG A 36 -10.76 5.85 0.67
CA ARG A 36 -11.75 6.50 1.54
C ARG A 36 -12.32 5.51 2.54
N SER A 37 -12.59 5.93 3.76
CA SER A 37 -13.35 5.12 4.71
C SER A 37 -14.80 4.93 4.28
N ARG A 38 -15.50 3.95 4.87
CA ARG A 38 -16.92 3.70 4.55
C ARG A 38 -17.85 4.75 5.16
N ALA A 39 -17.43 5.35 6.27
CA ALA A 39 -18.22 6.32 7.02
C ALA A 39 -17.31 7.38 7.68
N GLY A 40 -17.91 8.49 8.10
CA GLY A 40 -17.20 9.61 8.73
C GLY A 40 -16.68 9.35 10.15
N ASP A 41 -16.93 8.16 10.69
CA ASP A 41 -16.42 7.68 11.99
C ASP A 41 -15.66 6.35 11.86
N ASP A 42 -15.44 5.87 10.63
CA ASP A 42 -14.65 4.68 10.34
C ASP A 42 -13.21 5.08 10.00
N PRO A 43 -12.20 4.68 10.81
CA PRO A 43 -10.81 5.04 10.56
C PRO A 43 -10.17 4.23 9.42
N VAL A 44 -10.83 3.19 8.90
CA VAL A 44 -10.26 2.24 7.95
C VAL A 44 -10.53 2.69 6.52
N ASN A 45 -9.48 3.10 5.80
CA ASN A 45 -9.59 3.44 4.38
C ASN A 45 -9.73 2.18 3.51
N CYS A 46 -10.73 2.17 2.64
CA CYS A 46 -10.93 1.18 1.58
C CYS A 46 -10.49 1.74 0.22
N LEU A 47 -10.31 0.89 -0.78
CA LEU A 47 -10.10 1.30 -2.17
C LEU A 47 -11.44 1.33 -2.91
N TRP A 48 -11.71 2.45 -3.58
CA TRP A 48 -12.93 2.69 -4.34
C TRP A 48 -12.60 3.05 -5.80
N VAL A 49 -13.58 2.81 -6.67
CA VAL A 49 -13.60 3.26 -8.06
C VAL A 49 -14.92 3.98 -8.31
N LEU A 50 -14.85 5.20 -8.84
CA LEU A 50 -15.97 5.93 -9.42
C LEU A 50 -15.99 5.68 -10.94
N ASP A 51 -17.11 5.20 -11.45
CA ASP A 51 -17.41 5.21 -12.89
C ASP A 51 -17.89 6.61 -13.30
N ILE A 52 -17.20 7.22 -14.26
CA ILE A 52 -17.51 8.60 -14.68
C ILE A 52 -18.81 8.69 -15.49
N ALA A 53 -19.15 7.65 -16.24
CA ALA A 53 -20.33 7.67 -17.09
C ALA A 53 -21.62 7.53 -16.27
N THR A 54 -21.61 6.68 -15.24
CA THR A 54 -22.80 6.44 -14.39
C THR A 54 -22.82 7.30 -13.13
N GLY A 55 -21.66 7.76 -12.66
CA GLY A 55 -21.51 8.42 -11.37
C GLY A 55 -21.55 7.44 -10.18
N GLU A 56 -21.51 6.13 -10.43
CA GLU A 56 -21.56 5.12 -9.38
C GLU A 56 -20.18 4.85 -8.78
N GLU A 57 -20.11 4.84 -7.45
CA GLU A 57 -18.95 4.43 -6.70
C GLU A 57 -19.05 2.96 -6.32
N ARG A 58 -17.97 2.21 -6.55
CA ARG A 58 -17.85 0.81 -6.22
C ARG A 58 -16.66 0.57 -5.31
N LEU A 59 -16.90 -0.19 -4.25
CA LEU A 59 -15.86 -0.72 -3.38
C LEU A 59 -15.07 -1.81 -4.13
N VAL A 60 -13.74 -1.70 -4.14
CA VAL A 60 -12.84 -2.67 -4.79
C VAL A 60 -12.08 -3.50 -3.77
N ALA A 61 -11.62 -2.87 -2.69
CA ALA A 61 -10.86 -3.53 -1.65
C ALA A 61 -11.31 -3.04 -0.27
N ASP A 62 -11.83 -3.96 0.53
CA ASP A 62 -12.12 -3.75 1.94
C ASP A 62 -11.03 -4.41 2.79
N PRO A 63 -10.24 -3.63 3.55
CA PRO A 63 -9.19 -4.18 4.40
C PRO A 63 -9.66 -5.23 5.39
N LEU A 64 -10.86 -5.06 5.97
CA LEU A 64 -11.39 -6.02 6.94
C LEU A 64 -11.67 -7.35 6.25
N HIS A 65 -12.38 -7.30 5.12
CA HIS A 65 -12.65 -8.50 4.33
C HIS A 65 -11.37 -9.16 3.83
N LEU A 66 -10.39 -8.38 3.36
CA LEU A 66 -9.15 -8.91 2.81
C LEU A 66 -8.28 -9.60 3.85
N LEU A 67 -8.28 -9.11 5.10
CA LEU A 67 -7.58 -9.76 6.20
C LEU A 67 -8.36 -10.96 6.78
N ASP A 68 -9.67 -11.05 6.50
CA ASP A 68 -10.56 -12.12 6.96
C ASP A 68 -10.79 -13.22 5.90
N ALA A 69 -10.42 -13.00 4.63
CA ALA A 69 -10.80 -13.84 3.48
C ALA A 69 -10.19 -15.26 3.47
N ALA A 70 -9.42 -15.65 4.48
CA ALA A 70 -8.88 -17.00 4.61
C ALA A 70 -9.46 -17.67 5.86
N ASP A 71 -10.15 -18.80 5.64
CA ASP A 71 -10.99 -19.58 6.55
C ASP A 71 -10.43 -19.74 7.99
N ASP A 72 -10.69 -18.74 8.86
CA ASP A 72 -10.16 -18.61 10.23
C ASP A 72 -10.47 -19.83 11.13
N GLU A 73 -11.45 -20.65 10.76
CA GLU A 73 -11.92 -21.81 11.55
C GLU A 73 -10.89 -22.95 11.66
N HIS A 74 -9.93 -23.05 10.74
CA HIS A 74 -8.91 -24.11 10.71
C HIS A 74 -7.47 -23.60 10.88
N LEU A 75 -7.27 -22.31 11.16
CA LEU A 75 -5.94 -21.74 11.32
C LEU A 75 -5.35 -22.04 12.71
N PRO A 76 -4.06 -22.42 12.79
CA PRO A 76 -3.34 -22.51 14.05
C PRO A 76 -3.45 -21.21 14.85
N ILE A 77 -3.50 -21.32 16.19
CA ILE A 77 -3.62 -20.18 17.11
C ILE A 77 -2.57 -19.10 16.82
N GLU A 78 -1.34 -19.50 16.47
CA GLU A 78 -0.24 -18.58 16.17
C GLU A 78 -0.52 -17.71 14.93
N GLU A 79 -1.10 -18.28 13.88
CA GLU A 79 -1.43 -17.53 12.66
C GLU A 79 -2.65 -16.64 12.89
N ARG A 80 -3.63 -17.07 13.70
CA ARG A 80 -4.74 -16.21 14.13
C ARG A 80 -4.25 -15.00 14.92
N LEU A 81 -3.35 -15.19 15.89
CA LEU A 81 -2.74 -14.09 16.67
C LEU A 81 -1.85 -13.19 15.81
N ARG A 82 -1.20 -13.74 14.78
CA ARG A 82 -0.45 -12.94 13.79
C ARG A 82 -1.40 -12.05 13.00
N ARG A 83 -2.53 -12.57 12.51
CA ARG A 83 -3.56 -11.79 11.80
C ARG A 83 -4.24 -10.76 12.68
N GLU A 84 -4.57 -11.10 13.93
CA GLU A 84 -5.11 -10.13 14.90
C GLU A 84 -4.15 -8.94 15.07
N ARG A 85 -2.83 -9.17 15.20
CA ARG A 85 -1.84 -8.09 15.24
C ARG A 85 -1.75 -7.28 13.93
N MET A 86 -1.92 -7.91 12.77
CA MET A 86 -1.99 -7.18 11.51
C MET A 86 -3.22 -6.27 11.45
N ARG A 87 -4.38 -6.75 11.92
CA ARG A 87 -5.62 -5.96 12.00
C ARG A 87 -5.45 -4.76 12.94
N GLU A 88 -4.81 -4.95 14.10
CA GLU A 88 -4.54 -3.89 15.07
C GLU A 88 -3.62 -2.78 14.51
N GLY A 89 -2.67 -3.13 13.65
CA GLY A 89 -1.74 -2.18 13.02
C GLY A 89 -2.20 -1.58 11.68
N ALA A 90 -3.19 -2.17 11.03
CA ALA A 90 -3.62 -1.77 9.69
C ALA A 90 -4.67 -0.65 9.73
N GLY A 91 -4.22 0.61 9.61
CA GLY A 91 -5.07 1.79 9.40
C GLY A 91 -5.80 1.85 8.03
N GLY A 92 -6.05 0.69 7.40
CA GLY A 92 -6.58 0.55 6.04
C GLY A 92 -5.57 0.81 4.92
N ILE A 93 -6.08 1.02 3.71
CA ILE A 93 -5.29 1.31 2.51
C ILE A 93 -4.91 2.79 2.50
N THR A 94 -3.64 3.10 2.74
CA THR A 94 -3.13 4.48 2.79
C THR A 94 -2.55 4.96 1.45
N SER A 95 -2.00 4.03 0.67
CA SER A 95 -1.43 4.28 -0.66
C SER A 95 -1.64 3.08 -1.58
N TYR A 96 -1.72 3.34 -2.88
CA TYR A 96 -1.74 2.32 -3.92
C TYR A 96 -1.04 2.87 -5.17
N ALA A 97 -0.69 1.97 -6.08
CA ALA A 97 -0.21 2.31 -7.43
C ALA A 97 -0.98 1.50 -8.47
N THR A 98 -1.01 1.97 -9.71
CA THR A 98 -1.71 1.29 -10.82
C THR A 98 -0.79 1.00 -11.99
N ASP A 99 -1.22 0.08 -12.85
CA ASP A 99 -0.73 -0.06 -14.21
C ASP A 99 -1.07 1.19 -15.05
N ALA A 100 -0.56 1.25 -16.27
CA ALA A 100 -0.72 2.42 -17.13
C ALA A 100 -2.19 2.67 -17.53
N ALA A 101 -3.00 1.61 -17.65
CA ALA A 101 -4.41 1.69 -18.00
C ALA A 101 -5.35 1.80 -16.78
N SER A 102 -4.78 1.83 -15.57
CA SER A 102 -5.54 1.79 -14.31
C SER A 102 -6.60 0.68 -14.33
N THR A 103 -6.20 -0.53 -14.74
CA THR A 103 -7.00 -1.76 -14.72
C THR A 103 -6.69 -2.63 -13.51
N VAL A 104 -5.47 -2.50 -12.97
CA VAL A 104 -4.99 -3.18 -11.77
C VAL A 104 -4.38 -2.17 -10.81
N ALA A 105 -4.72 -2.28 -9.53
CA ALA A 105 -4.01 -1.58 -8.47
C ALA A 105 -3.22 -2.56 -7.61
N ALA A 106 -2.06 -2.14 -7.09
CA ALA A 106 -1.34 -2.84 -6.03
C ALA A 106 -1.22 -1.94 -4.80
N PHE A 107 -1.30 -2.54 -3.62
CA PHE A 107 -1.15 -1.84 -2.34
C PHE A 107 -0.64 -2.78 -1.25
N ALA A 108 -0.02 -2.19 -0.23
CA ALA A 108 0.38 -2.89 0.97
C ALA A 108 -0.71 -2.73 2.05
N LEU A 109 -1.04 -3.82 2.73
CA LEU A 109 -1.97 -3.82 3.86
C LEU A 109 -1.44 -4.77 4.93
N GLY A 110 -1.23 -4.28 6.15
CA GLY A 110 -0.66 -5.10 7.24
C GLY A 110 0.75 -5.63 6.97
N GLY A 111 1.49 -5.07 6.01
CA GLY A 111 2.77 -5.58 5.53
C GLY A 111 2.68 -6.67 4.45
N HIS A 112 1.48 -6.96 3.96
CA HIS A 112 1.20 -7.94 2.89
C HIS A 112 0.91 -7.23 1.57
N LEU A 113 1.20 -7.91 0.46
CA LEU A 113 0.92 -7.41 -0.89
C LEU A 113 -0.48 -7.84 -1.34
N PHE A 114 -1.27 -6.87 -1.79
CA PHE A 114 -2.55 -7.11 -2.45
C PHE A 114 -2.56 -6.53 -3.85
N VAL A 115 -3.26 -7.22 -4.75
CA VAL A 115 -3.58 -6.77 -6.10
C VAL A 115 -5.09 -6.73 -6.29
N ALA A 116 -5.57 -5.70 -6.98
CA ALA A 116 -6.99 -5.45 -7.19
C ALA A 116 -7.30 -5.21 -8.66
N GLY A 117 -8.21 -6.03 -9.21
CA GLY A 117 -8.82 -5.81 -10.52
C GLY A 117 -9.84 -4.69 -10.43
N LEU A 118 -9.53 -3.55 -11.03
CA LEU A 118 -10.34 -2.34 -10.92
C LEU A 118 -11.62 -2.41 -11.75
N LEU A 119 -11.63 -3.23 -12.80
CA LEU A 119 -12.83 -3.51 -13.61
C LEU A 119 -13.73 -4.55 -12.93
N SER A 120 -13.15 -5.61 -12.38
CA SER A 120 -13.89 -6.69 -11.72
C SER A 120 -14.37 -6.32 -10.31
N GLY A 121 -13.68 -5.39 -9.64
CA GLY A 121 -13.96 -5.06 -8.24
C GLY A 121 -13.52 -6.10 -7.24
N GLN A 122 -12.55 -6.92 -7.62
CA GLN A 122 -12.02 -7.96 -6.76
C GLN A 122 -10.57 -7.67 -6.42
N ALA A 123 -10.24 -7.83 -5.15
CA ALA A 123 -8.88 -7.78 -4.65
C ALA A 123 -8.53 -9.12 -4.01
N ARG A 124 -7.25 -9.48 -4.08
CA ARG A 124 -6.70 -10.68 -3.47
C ARG A 124 -5.28 -10.44 -2.98
N GLU A 125 -4.87 -11.23 -2.01
CA GLU A 125 -3.48 -11.27 -1.57
C GLU A 125 -2.61 -11.91 -2.66
N LEU A 126 -1.39 -11.40 -2.77
CA LEU A 126 -0.28 -12.03 -3.48
C LEU A 126 0.76 -12.42 -2.42
N VAL A 127 0.81 -13.70 -2.07
CA VAL A 127 1.65 -14.18 -0.97
C VAL A 127 3.11 -14.13 -1.38
N VAL A 128 3.89 -13.24 -0.75
CA VAL A 128 5.29 -12.97 -1.06
C VAL A 128 6.09 -12.72 0.22
N ASP A 129 7.42 -12.69 0.11
CA ASP A 129 8.28 -12.27 1.22
C ASP A 129 7.94 -10.83 1.64
N GLY A 130 7.70 -10.62 2.93
CA GLY A 130 7.39 -9.31 3.51
C GLY A 130 8.25 -8.99 4.75
N PRO A 131 8.02 -7.82 5.39
CA PRO A 131 6.95 -6.87 5.12
C PRO A 131 7.13 -6.10 3.80
N VAL A 132 6.02 -5.90 3.09
CA VAL A 132 5.93 -5.25 1.77
C VAL A 132 5.77 -3.74 1.91
N PHE A 133 6.55 -2.99 1.14
CA PHE A 133 6.49 -1.54 1.03
C PHE A 133 6.47 -1.07 -0.43
N ASP A 134 5.78 0.05 -0.67
CA ASP A 134 5.62 0.73 -1.97
C ASP A 134 5.42 -0.24 -3.16
N PRO A 135 4.41 -1.14 -3.16
CA PRO A 135 4.21 -2.04 -4.29
C PRO A 135 3.67 -1.31 -5.51
N ARG A 136 4.22 -1.62 -6.69
CA ARG A 136 3.88 -0.97 -7.96
C ARG A 136 3.80 -2.00 -9.08
N PRO A 137 2.62 -2.19 -9.70
CA PRO A 137 2.53 -3.02 -10.89
C PRO A 137 3.36 -2.42 -12.02
N ASP A 138 3.86 -3.27 -12.91
CA ASP A 138 4.43 -2.83 -14.18
C ASP A 138 3.33 -2.19 -15.07
N PRO A 139 3.70 -1.46 -16.14
CA PRO A 139 2.74 -0.73 -16.97
C PRO A 139 1.62 -1.58 -17.58
N VAL A 140 1.83 -2.90 -17.75
CA VAL A 140 0.85 -3.84 -18.34
C VAL A 140 0.28 -4.83 -17.33
N ALA A 141 0.54 -4.64 -16.03
CA ALA A 141 0.00 -5.45 -14.93
C ALA A 141 0.30 -6.96 -15.00
N THR A 142 1.51 -7.34 -15.40
CA THR A 142 2.00 -8.73 -15.41
C THR A 142 2.78 -9.09 -14.15
N CYS A 143 3.40 -8.11 -13.49
CA CYS A 143 4.15 -8.30 -12.26
C CYS A 143 4.09 -7.04 -11.38
N VAL A 144 4.58 -7.16 -10.15
CA VAL A 144 4.60 -6.09 -9.16
C VAL A 144 6.00 -5.96 -8.61
N ALA A 145 6.60 -4.78 -8.76
CA ALA A 145 7.80 -4.43 -8.02
C ALA A 145 7.41 -3.99 -6.60
N TYR A 146 8.23 -4.30 -5.62
CA TYR A 146 8.00 -3.90 -4.24
C TYR A 146 9.30 -3.90 -3.45
N VAL A 147 9.30 -3.22 -2.30
CA VAL A 147 10.43 -3.22 -1.37
C VAL A 147 10.14 -4.16 -0.22
N CYS A 148 11.13 -4.96 0.17
CA CYS A 148 11.10 -5.77 1.39
C CYS A 148 12.42 -5.60 2.14
N GLY A 149 12.36 -5.06 3.36
CA GLY A 149 13.57 -4.69 4.10
C GLY A 149 14.41 -3.66 3.35
N ARG A 150 15.61 -4.07 2.91
CA ARG A 150 16.59 -3.22 2.19
C ARG A 150 16.70 -3.57 0.70
N THR A 151 15.86 -4.46 0.20
CA THR A 151 15.97 -4.99 -1.16
C THR A 151 14.75 -4.64 -1.99
N LEU A 152 14.99 -4.44 -3.29
CA LEU A 152 13.96 -4.28 -4.31
C LEU A 152 13.68 -5.67 -4.90
N ARG A 153 12.40 -6.03 -4.96
CA ARG A 153 11.93 -7.35 -5.37
C ARG A 153 10.88 -7.24 -6.46
N ILE A 154 10.71 -8.32 -7.22
CA ILE A 154 9.60 -8.50 -8.17
C ILE A 154 8.75 -9.68 -7.70
N ALA A 155 7.44 -9.55 -7.82
CA ALA A 155 6.47 -10.62 -7.66
C ALA A 155 5.65 -10.78 -8.95
N GLU A 156 5.57 -12.00 -9.46
CA GLU A 156 4.58 -12.38 -10.47
C GLU A 156 3.20 -12.58 -9.83
N LEU A 157 2.15 -12.48 -10.64
CA LEU A 157 0.77 -12.57 -10.13
C LEU A 157 0.38 -13.95 -9.57
N ASP A 158 1.20 -14.98 -9.79
CA ASP A 158 1.02 -16.31 -9.19
C ASP A 158 1.58 -16.41 -7.75
N GLY A 159 2.33 -15.40 -7.29
CA GLY A 159 2.98 -15.35 -5.97
C GLY A 159 4.48 -15.66 -6.02
N SER A 160 5.00 -16.12 -7.15
CA SER A 160 6.43 -16.28 -7.35
C SER A 160 7.13 -14.93 -7.20
N SER A 161 8.19 -14.86 -6.38
CA SER A 161 8.90 -13.60 -6.15
C SER A 161 10.41 -13.82 -6.05
N TRP A 162 11.19 -12.80 -6.42
CA TRP A 162 12.64 -12.82 -6.36
C TRP A 162 13.23 -11.45 -6.05
N GLU A 163 14.45 -11.45 -5.56
CA GLU A 163 15.24 -10.23 -5.39
C GLU A 163 15.73 -9.71 -6.75
N LEU A 164 15.40 -8.46 -7.06
CA LEU A 164 15.91 -7.77 -8.23
C LEU A 164 17.21 -7.02 -7.92
N ALA A 165 17.26 -6.37 -6.77
CA ALA A 165 18.44 -5.65 -6.31
C ALA A 165 18.55 -5.66 -4.79
N GLY A 166 19.75 -5.97 -4.31
CA GLY A 166 20.13 -5.99 -2.90
C GLY A 166 21.63 -5.80 -2.74
N ASP A 167 22.08 -5.69 -1.49
CA ASP A 167 23.50 -5.56 -1.14
C ASP A 167 23.73 -6.27 0.21
N GLU A 168 24.88 -6.90 0.37
CA GLU A 168 25.26 -7.56 1.63
C GLU A 168 25.55 -6.54 2.73
N HIS A 169 26.01 -5.33 2.37
CA HIS A 169 26.39 -4.31 3.33
C HIS A 169 25.15 -3.77 4.09
N PRO A 170 25.15 -3.75 5.44
CA PRO A 170 23.96 -3.44 6.25
C PRO A 170 23.42 -2.02 6.09
N ASP A 171 24.27 -1.07 5.71
CA ASP A 171 23.91 0.34 5.53
C ASP A 171 23.48 0.69 4.11
N ILE A 172 23.34 -0.30 3.22
CA ILE A 172 22.92 -0.08 1.84
C ILE A 172 21.50 -0.59 1.62
N SER A 173 20.70 0.19 0.90
CA SER A 173 19.32 -0.16 0.53
C SER A 173 19.00 0.18 -0.93
N TRP A 174 18.04 -0.54 -1.47
CA TRP A 174 17.56 -0.39 -2.85
C TRP A 174 16.06 -0.12 -2.89
N GLY A 175 15.64 0.77 -3.78
CA GLY A 175 14.22 1.00 -4.09
C GLY A 175 13.47 1.87 -3.06
N SER A 176 14.08 2.21 -1.93
CA SER A 176 13.52 3.17 -0.95
C SER A 176 14.02 4.60 -1.19
N ALA A 177 13.21 5.58 -0.82
CA ALA A 177 13.71 6.94 -0.63
C ALA A 177 14.53 7.02 0.67
N ASP A 178 15.68 7.70 0.63
CA ASP A 178 16.42 8.06 1.84
C ASP A 178 15.69 9.16 2.64
N PHE A 179 16.13 9.39 3.88
CA PHE A 179 15.49 10.34 4.79
C PHE A 179 15.37 11.76 4.19
N ILE A 180 16.45 12.28 3.61
CA ILE A 180 16.45 13.64 3.05
C ILE A 180 15.55 13.71 1.82
N ALA A 181 15.54 12.67 0.99
CA ALA A 181 14.62 12.61 -0.14
C ALA A 181 13.14 12.69 0.28
N ALA A 182 12.75 11.99 1.33
CA ALA A 182 11.38 11.99 1.82
C ALA A 182 11.01 13.32 2.53
N GLU A 183 11.88 13.82 3.40
CA GLU A 183 11.59 14.97 4.26
C GLU A 183 11.77 16.31 3.54
N GLU A 184 12.82 16.47 2.74
CA GLU A 184 13.23 17.76 2.18
C GLU A 184 12.96 17.89 0.69
N MET A 185 12.92 16.77 -0.05
CA MET A 185 12.72 16.79 -1.51
C MET A 185 11.30 16.42 -1.94
N GLY A 186 10.43 15.99 -1.01
CA GLY A 186 9.09 15.50 -1.32
C GLY A 186 9.09 14.23 -2.20
N ARG A 187 10.18 13.46 -2.20
CA ARG A 187 10.35 12.23 -2.98
C ARG A 187 10.21 11.02 -2.06
N TYR A 188 9.01 10.45 -2.06
CA TYR A 188 8.67 9.26 -1.27
C TYR A 188 8.94 7.93 -1.98
N ARG A 189 9.34 7.99 -3.26
CA ARG A 189 9.64 6.83 -4.11
C ARG A 189 11.14 6.63 -4.27
N GLY A 190 11.58 5.37 -4.26
CA GLY A 190 12.96 5.01 -4.60
C GLY A 190 13.12 4.27 -5.93
N TYR A 191 12.04 3.92 -6.65
CA TYR A 191 12.17 3.25 -7.95
C TYR A 191 11.03 3.55 -8.95
N TRP A 192 11.31 3.33 -10.24
CA TRP A 192 10.41 3.62 -11.36
C TRP A 192 10.56 2.58 -12.48
N TRP A 193 9.46 1.94 -12.84
CA TRP A 193 9.35 1.15 -14.06
C TRP A 193 9.62 2.00 -15.30
N SER A 194 10.30 1.41 -16.29
CA SER A 194 10.34 1.95 -17.65
C SER A 194 8.93 1.94 -18.26
N PRO A 195 8.63 2.81 -19.24
CA PRO A 195 7.30 2.88 -19.84
C PRO A 195 6.82 1.57 -20.50
N ASP A 196 7.76 0.73 -20.95
CA ASP A 196 7.51 -0.59 -21.52
C ASP A 196 7.56 -1.74 -20.50
N GLY A 197 7.85 -1.44 -19.23
CA GLY A 197 7.95 -2.42 -18.14
C GLY A 197 9.21 -3.31 -18.18
N ALA A 198 10.10 -3.13 -19.15
CA ALA A 198 11.26 -4.01 -19.33
C ALA A 198 12.41 -3.74 -18.33
N ALA A 199 12.43 -2.57 -17.70
CA ALA A 199 13.51 -2.18 -16.78
C ALA A 199 12.97 -1.37 -15.60
N ILE A 200 13.78 -1.28 -14.53
CA ILE A 200 13.52 -0.40 -13.40
C ILE A 200 14.74 0.49 -13.17
N ALA A 201 14.50 1.80 -13.10
CA ALA A 201 15.44 2.72 -12.48
C ALA A 201 15.23 2.69 -10.96
N ALA A 202 16.27 2.40 -10.18
CA ALA A 202 16.20 2.31 -8.73
C ALA A 202 17.26 3.17 -8.05
N THR A 203 16.89 3.73 -6.91
CA THR A 203 17.81 4.42 -5.98
C THR A 203 18.55 3.37 -5.20
N ARG A 204 19.88 3.46 -5.20
CA ARG A 204 20.76 2.80 -4.24
C ARG A 204 21.21 3.84 -3.23
N ALA A 205 20.86 3.68 -1.97
CA ALA A 205 21.28 4.57 -0.90
C ALA A 205 22.33 3.87 -0.03
N ASP A 206 23.44 4.55 0.25
CA ASP A 206 24.47 4.10 1.20
C ASP A 206 24.52 5.11 2.33
N ILE A 207 24.10 4.69 3.52
CA ILE A 207 24.11 5.53 4.73
C ILE A 207 25.32 5.27 5.63
N GLY A 208 26.25 4.39 5.24
CA GLY A 208 27.48 4.12 5.98
C GLY A 208 28.31 5.36 6.32
N PRO A 209 28.48 6.34 5.40
CA PRO A 209 29.21 7.57 5.71
C PRO A 209 28.36 8.64 6.42
N VAL A 210 27.06 8.39 6.67
CA VAL A 210 26.17 9.37 7.31
C VAL A 210 26.35 9.34 8.82
N GLN A 211 26.45 10.52 9.44
CA GLN A 211 26.61 10.62 10.88
C GLN A 211 25.36 10.11 11.61
N ARG A 212 25.56 9.14 12.50
CA ARG A 212 24.50 8.60 13.36
C ARG A 212 24.25 9.53 14.55
N TRP A 213 23.00 9.95 14.72
CA TRP A 213 22.53 10.67 15.89
C TRP A 213 21.55 9.80 16.69
N TYR A 214 21.53 10.01 18.01
CA TYR A 214 20.65 9.29 18.92
C TYR A 214 19.59 10.27 19.43
N ILE A 215 18.33 9.87 19.32
CA ILE A 215 17.18 10.60 19.86
C ILE A 215 16.66 9.78 21.03
N SER A 216 16.27 10.45 22.12
CA SER A 216 15.75 9.78 23.32
C SER A 216 14.49 8.96 23.01
N ASP A 217 14.38 7.79 23.65
CA ASP A 217 13.16 6.99 23.62
C ASP A 217 12.04 7.72 24.38
N PRO A 218 10.87 8.00 23.77
CA PRO A 218 9.75 8.64 24.44
C PRO A 218 8.96 7.73 25.40
N ALA A 219 9.29 6.44 25.49
CA ALA A 219 8.63 5.45 26.35
C ALA A 219 9.01 5.52 27.83
#